data_AF-Q3ZEG6-F1
#
_entry.id   AF-Q3ZEG6-F1
#
_cell.length_a   1.000
_cell.length_b   1.000
_cell.length_c   1.000
_cell.angle_alpha   90.00
_cell.angle_beta   90.00
_cell.angle_gamma   90.00
#
_symmetry.space_group_name_H-M   'P 1'
#
loop_
_entity.id
_entity.type
_entity.pdbx_description
1 polymer ?
#
loop_
_entity_poly.entity_id
_entity_poly.type
_entity_poly.pdbx_seq_one_letter_code
_entity_poly.pdbx_strand_id
1 'polypeptide(L)'
;MYLVIIFLPLIGSIISGFFGRKIGVQGAQLITSSFIIITTMLAILTFFEVGYNNIPLEINLFRWIDSESINILWGFYFDSLTVSMLIPVLIVSSLVHIYSIGYMSHDPHNQRFFSYLSLFTFMMIILVTANNYLLMFLGWEGVGVCSYLLVNFWFTRIAANQSSISAFLTNRVGDCFLTIGMFIIIWSFGNLDYSTVFSLAPYFNQDIITLIGICLLIGAMAKSSQIGLHVWLPQAMEGLLRALSKFHYMREHPILSRSTQIYILLGKILGKGQSARNFMGQIKGDLSIQHKGSSETTCEIDNNNIYLKNEFKYWFIGFTEGDGLFSVYKDKYLEFKITQSSNDAQILFYIKKELGFGSVMLQDKINKTHQFRVRKKESILKLIEIFNGNILTKHKNIQFANWIQAYNKLYNKNIIYKKNIIDINLNNSWLAGFTDSQGCFTVSTIKKNKYNSRQVTVRYILSQKGELDLLNKIALLLNGKVHYIKYYNGYNMVVNLTKLNNILNYLKLHKLKTKKLISYNNWLKVYILVKNKQHLIASGLEKINVLKKKINK
;
A
#
# COMPACT_ATOMS: atom_id res chain seq x y z
N MET A 1 22.59 -17.17 36.96
CA MET A 1 21.27 -17.04 36.30
C MET A 1 21.04 -15.65 35.73
N TYR A 2 21.08 -14.60 36.56
CA TYR A 2 20.78 -13.21 36.17
C TYR A 2 21.57 -12.68 34.96
N LEU A 3 22.89 -12.84 34.94
CA LEU A 3 23.71 -12.43 33.78
C LEU A 3 23.37 -13.22 32.50
N VAL A 4 22.94 -14.47 32.64
CA VAL A 4 22.53 -15.31 31.50
C VAL A 4 21.29 -14.73 30.83
N ILE A 5 20.32 -14.22 31.61
CA ILE A 5 19.11 -13.56 31.08
C ILE A 5 19.50 -12.38 30.19
N ILE A 6 20.50 -11.61 30.61
CA ILE A 6 20.96 -10.43 29.88
C ILE A 6 21.76 -10.81 28.63
N PHE A 7 22.72 -11.73 28.73
CA PHE A 7 23.65 -12.00 27.62
C PHE A 7 23.14 -12.99 26.57
N LEU A 8 22.18 -13.88 26.88
CA LEU A 8 21.68 -14.86 25.89
C LEU A 8 21.10 -14.21 24.61
N PRO A 9 20.25 -13.17 24.70
CA PRO A 9 19.70 -12.50 23.52
C PRO A 9 20.79 -11.77 22.72
N LEU A 10 21.79 -11.21 23.40
CA LEU A 10 22.97 -10.62 22.73
C LEU A 10 23.73 -11.68 21.93
N ILE A 11 24.03 -12.82 22.54
CA ILE A 11 24.72 -13.94 21.87
C ILE A 11 23.89 -14.41 20.66
N GLY A 12 22.57 -14.53 20.81
CA GLY A 12 21.67 -14.84 19.69
C GLY A 12 21.75 -13.83 18.55
N SER A 13 21.80 -12.54 18.87
CA SER A 13 21.93 -11.46 17.88
C SER A 13 23.26 -11.49 17.12
N ILE A 14 24.37 -11.76 17.81
CA ILE A 14 25.73 -11.83 17.26
C ILE A 14 25.87 -13.06 16.36
N ILE A 15 25.40 -14.21 16.83
CA ILE A 15 25.44 -15.46 16.08
C ILE A 15 24.62 -15.35 14.79
N SER A 16 23.38 -14.85 14.87
CA SER A 16 22.52 -14.67 13.70
C SER A 16 23.05 -13.59 12.73
N GLY A 17 23.62 -12.50 13.27
CA GLY A 17 24.11 -11.36 12.48
C GLY A 17 25.43 -11.64 11.76
N PHE A 18 26.48 -12.01 12.49
CA PHE A 18 27.83 -12.22 11.93
C PHE A 18 28.02 -13.60 11.33
N PHE A 19 27.48 -14.64 11.98
CA PHE A 19 27.63 -16.04 11.55
C PHE A 19 26.43 -16.59 10.77
N GLY A 20 25.42 -15.76 10.49
CA GLY A 20 24.21 -16.17 9.77
C GLY A 20 24.49 -16.91 8.47
N ARG A 21 25.46 -16.44 7.66
CA ARG A 21 25.82 -17.11 6.39
C ARG A 21 26.33 -18.54 6.57
N LYS A 22 27.02 -18.86 7.68
CA LYS A 22 27.53 -20.21 7.97
C LYS A 22 26.44 -21.12 8.57
N ILE A 23 25.56 -20.55 9.37
CA ILE A 23 24.54 -21.28 10.15
C ILE A 23 23.28 -21.57 9.30
N GLY A 24 23.04 -20.76 8.27
CA GLY A 24 21.84 -20.87 7.44
C GLY A 24 20.61 -20.22 8.10
N VAL A 25 19.49 -20.22 7.39
CA VAL A 25 18.25 -19.55 7.84
C VAL A 25 17.60 -20.30 9.01
N GLN A 26 17.52 -21.63 8.90
CA GLN A 26 16.89 -22.48 9.93
C GLN A 26 17.67 -22.45 11.25
N GLY A 27 19.02 -22.49 11.19
CA GLY A 27 19.84 -22.42 12.39
C GLY A 27 19.74 -21.05 13.09
N ALA A 28 19.73 -19.94 12.32
CA ALA A 28 19.55 -18.61 12.90
C ALA A 28 18.20 -18.44 13.60
N GLN A 29 17.12 -18.98 12.99
CA GLN A 29 15.78 -19.01 13.58
C GLN A 29 15.77 -19.82 14.88
N LEU A 30 16.28 -21.05 14.86
CA LEU A 30 16.28 -21.97 16.00
C LEU A 30 17.10 -21.42 17.18
N ILE A 31 18.30 -20.89 16.91
CA ILE A 31 19.20 -20.37 17.96
C ILE A 31 18.59 -19.16 18.64
N THR A 32 18.12 -18.17 17.87
CA THR A 32 17.54 -16.95 18.46
C THR A 32 16.24 -17.24 19.23
N SER A 33 15.36 -18.10 18.69
CA SER A 33 14.13 -18.48 19.38
C SER A 33 14.41 -19.30 20.65
N SER A 34 15.33 -20.26 20.59
CA SER A 34 15.65 -21.11 21.76
C SER A 34 16.28 -20.30 22.88
N PHE A 35 17.21 -19.39 22.57
CA PHE A 35 17.79 -18.50 23.58
C PHE A 35 16.73 -17.64 24.24
N ILE A 36 15.80 -17.06 23.48
CA ILE A 36 14.77 -16.21 24.09
C ILE A 36 13.79 -17.02 24.92
N ILE A 37 13.42 -18.24 24.50
CA ILE A 37 12.61 -19.15 25.32
C ILE A 37 13.34 -19.50 26.62
N ILE A 38 14.64 -19.80 26.56
CA ILE A 38 15.44 -20.06 27.77
C ILE A 38 15.45 -18.82 28.66
N THR A 39 15.65 -17.61 28.12
CA THR A 39 15.58 -16.37 28.93
C THR A 39 14.20 -16.13 29.55
N THR A 40 13.10 -16.47 28.86
CA THR A 40 11.76 -16.36 29.46
C THR A 40 11.58 -17.30 30.64
N MET A 41 12.07 -18.53 30.54
CA MET A 41 11.98 -19.50 31.63
C MET A 41 12.81 -19.05 32.83
N LEU A 42 14.03 -18.55 32.60
CA LEU A 42 14.87 -17.99 33.65
C LEU A 42 14.23 -16.75 34.29
N ALA A 43 13.57 -15.88 33.52
CA ALA A 43 12.90 -14.70 34.08
C ALA A 43 11.70 -15.06 34.97
N ILE A 44 10.94 -16.10 34.61
CA ILE A 44 9.87 -16.62 35.47
C ILE A 44 10.45 -17.14 36.79
N LEU A 45 11.59 -17.84 36.77
CA LEU A 45 12.27 -18.28 37.99
C LEU A 45 12.75 -17.08 38.83
N THR A 46 13.34 -16.04 38.21
CA THR A 46 13.73 -14.83 38.95
C THR A 46 12.54 -14.13 39.59
N PHE A 47 11.34 -14.22 39.01
CA PHE A 47 10.14 -13.63 39.61
C PHE A 47 9.73 -14.31 40.90
N PHE A 48 9.84 -15.64 40.97
CA PHE A 48 9.62 -16.35 42.21
C PHE A 48 10.73 -16.07 43.24
N GLU A 49 11.99 -15.97 42.82
CA GLU A 49 13.11 -15.71 43.74
C GLU A 49 13.09 -14.28 44.31
N VAL A 50 12.99 -13.26 43.45
CA VAL A 50 13.14 -11.84 43.82
C VAL A 50 11.79 -11.18 44.00
N GLY A 51 10.84 -11.42 43.09
CA GLY A 51 9.54 -10.75 43.10
C GLY A 51 8.61 -11.23 44.22
N TYR A 52 8.59 -12.55 44.50
CA TYR A 52 7.76 -13.10 45.57
C TYR A 52 8.42 -13.02 46.94
N ASN A 53 9.72 -13.35 47.04
CA ASN A 53 10.43 -13.29 48.33
C ASN A 53 10.92 -11.88 48.70
N ASN A 54 10.79 -10.89 47.80
CA ASN A 54 11.21 -9.50 48.00
C ASN A 54 12.68 -9.34 48.44
N ILE A 55 13.58 -10.17 47.91
CA ILE A 55 15.03 -10.07 48.17
C ILE A 55 15.68 -9.38 46.97
N PRO A 56 15.93 -8.05 47.01
CA PRO A 56 16.57 -7.35 45.91
C PRO A 56 18.04 -7.79 45.79
N LEU A 57 18.52 -7.85 44.55
CA LEU A 57 19.87 -8.29 44.23
C LEU A 57 20.54 -7.29 43.28
N GLU A 58 21.68 -6.76 43.71
CA GLU A 58 22.52 -5.86 42.90
C GLU A 58 23.78 -6.59 42.44
N ILE A 59 24.07 -6.54 41.13
CA ILE A 59 25.24 -7.15 40.52
C ILE A 59 26.08 -6.05 39.89
N ASN A 60 27.24 -5.76 40.47
CA ASN A 60 28.21 -4.81 39.91
C ASN A 60 29.27 -5.56 39.12
N LEU A 61 29.44 -5.21 37.84
CA LEU A 61 30.39 -5.87 36.93
C LEU A 61 31.78 -5.20 36.98
N PHE A 62 31.86 -3.92 36.61
CA PHE A 62 33.10 -3.15 36.59
C PHE A 62 32.79 -1.65 36.66
N ARG A 63 33.81 -0.82 36.90
CA ARG A 63 33.68 0.65 36.90
C ARG A 63 33.66 1.14 35.46
N TRP A 64 32.58 1.80 35.04
CA TRP A 64 32.44 2.30 33.67
C TRP A 64 33.12 3.67 33.51
N ILE A 65 32.82 4.61 34.41
CA ILE A 65 33.46 5.93 34.46
C ILE A 65 34.01 6.09 35.87
N ASP A 66 35.33 6.22 35.98
CA ASP A 66 36.01 6.50 37.25
C ASP A 66 36.74 7.84 37.08
N SER A 67 36.09 8.91 37.53
CA SER A 67 36.68 10.24 37.64
C SER A 67 36.54 10.71 39.07
N GLU A 68 37.48 11.52 39.55
CA GLU A 68 37.56 11.93 40.96
C GLU A 68 36.25 12.50 41.51
N SER A 69 35.43 13.13 40.66
CA SER A 69 34.11 13.66 41.00
C SER A 69 32.92 12.77 40.63
N ILE A 70 33.06 11.84 39.68
CA ILE A 70 31.95 11.01 39.16
C ILE A 70 32.43 9.56 39.03
N ASN A 71 31.82 8.67 39.80
CA ASN A 71 32.03 7.23 39.73
C ASN A 71 30.73 6.53 39.32
N ILE A 72 30.72 5.93 38.13
CA ILE A 72 29.57 5.22 37.58
C ILE A 72 29.95 3.76 37.37
N LEU A 73 29.25 2.88 38.07
CA LEU A 73 29.42 1.44 37.99
C LEU A 73 28.55 0.86 36.86
N TRP A 74 29.08 -0.08 36.10
CA TRP A 74 28.25 -0.93 35.26
C TRP A 74 27.64 -2.02 36.13
N GLY A 75 26.40 -1.84 36.57
CA GLY A 75 25.72 -2.81 37.42
C GLY A 75 24.26 -3.03 37.03
N PHE A 76 23.69 -4.11 37.56
CA PHE A 76 22.31 -4.49 37.32
C PHE A 76 21.57 -4.62 38.64
N TYR A 77 20.35 -4.09 38.69
CA TYR A 77 19.51 -4.10 39.87
C TYR A 77 18.26 -4.95 39.62
N PHE A 78 18.11 -6.02 40.38
CA PHE A 78 16.95 -6.91 40.35
C PHE A 78 16.11 -6.68 41.61
N ASP A 79 14.99 -5.98 41.46
CA ASP A 79 13.98 -5.79 42.50
C ASP A 79 12.63 -6.37 42.05
N SER A 80 11.59 -6.17 42.85
CA SER A 80 10.25 -6.62 42.49
C SER A 80 9.71 -5.91 41.22
N LEU A 81 10.05 -4.64 40.99
CA LEU A 81 9.64 -3.88 39.81
C LEU A 81 10.35 -4.37 38.54
N THR A 82 11.67 -4.48 38.53
CA THR A 82 12.45 -4.88 37.35
C THR A 82 12.09 -6.28 36.91
N VAL A 83 11.93 -7.21 37.86
CA VAL A 83 11.53 -8.58 37.52
C VAL A 83 10.08 -8.65 37.04
N SER A 84 9.17 -7.86 37.61
CA SER A 84 7.79 -7.76 37.10
C SER A 84 7.73 -7.22 35.67
N MET A 85 8.62 -6.29 35.30
CA MET A 85 8.72 -5.72 33.95
C MET A 85 9.43 -6.64 32.95
N LEU A 86 10.36 -7.49 33.40
CA LEU A 86 11.02 -8.48 32.55
C LEU A 86 10.06 -9.53 31.99
N ILE A 87 9.05 -9.96 32.78
CA ILE A 87 8.07 -10.97 32.36
C ILE A 87 7.35 -10.59 31.05
N PRO A 88 6.61 -9.47 30.96
CA PRO A 88 5.88 -9.12 29.75
C PRO A 88 6.83 -8.89 28.57
N VAL A 89 7.99 -8.27 28.79
CA VAL A 89 9.00 -8.04 27.73
C VAL A 89 9.44 -9.36 27.11
N LEU A 90 9.83 -10.33 27.94
CA LEU A 90 10.37 -11.60 27.48
C LEU A 90 9.28 -12.51 26.90
N ILE A 91 8.08 -12.56 27.49
CA ILE A 91 6.95 -13.35 26.96
C ILE A 91 6.51 -12.83 25.59
N VAL A 92 6.33 -11.51 25.43
CA VAL A 92 5.98 -10.93 24.13
C VAL A 92 7.11 -11.19 23.13
N SER A 93 8.36 -11.03 23.56
CA SER A 93 9.52 -11.33 22.73
C SER A 93 9.54 -12.78 22.22
N SER A 94 9.33 -13.78 23.08
CA SER A 94 9.35 -15.19 22.68
C SER A 94 8.23 -15.52 21.69
N LEU A 95 7.02 -14.99 21.92
CA LEU A 95 5.90 -15.14 21.00
C LEU A 95 6.19 -14.50 19.64
N VAL A 96 6.79 -13.29 19.62
CA VAL A 96 7.17 -12.62 18.37
C VAL A 96 8.25 -13.40 17.63
N HIS A 97 9.23 -13.98 18.32
CA HIS A 97 10.25 -14.82 17.69
C HIS A 97 9.62 -16.07 17.04
N ILE A 98 8.75 -16.79 17.75
CA ILE A 98 8.06 -17.97 17.21
C ILE A 98 7.17 -17.58 16.02
N TYR A 99 6.41 -16.50 16.13
CA TYR A 99 5.56 -15.99 15.04
C TYR A 99 6.38 -15.61 13.80
N SER A 100 7.53 -14.99 14.00
CA SER A 100 8.37 -14.50 12.90
C SER A 100 8.99 -15.61 12.04
N ILE A 101 9.12 -16.84 12.56
CA ILE A 101 9.61 -18.00 11.80
C ILE A 101 8.67 -18.28 10.62
N GLY A 102 7.37 -18.28 10.86
CA GLY A 102 6.36 -18.47 9.81
C GLY A 102 6.17 -17.22 8.95
N TYR A 103 6.17 -16.03 9.56
CA TYR A 103 5.94 -14.77 8.85
C TYR A 103 7.03 -14.44 7.82
N MET A 104 8.30 -14.70 8.16
CA MET A 104 9.45 -14.36 7.32
C MET A 104 9.95 -15.53 6.46
N SER A 105 9.26 -16.67 6.42
CA SER A 105 9.74 -17.89 5.74
C SER A 105 10.15 -17.70 4.27
N HIS A 106 9.50 -16.75 3.56
CA HIS A 106 9.75 -16.46 2.15
C HIS A 106 10.71 -15.29 1.89
N ASP A 107 11.20 -14.60 2.92
CA ASP A 107 12.12 -13.48 2.75
C ASP A 107 13.60 -13.95 2.77
N PRO A 108 14.46 -13.44 1.87
CA PRO A 108 15.86 -13.88 1.79
C PRO A 108 16.74 -13.32 2.92
N HIS A 109 16.30 -12.28 3.63
CA HIS A 109 17.09 -11.56 4.63
C HIS A 109 16.72 -11.93 6.09
N ASN A 110 16.25 -13.16 6.32
CA ASN A 110 15.76 -13.60 7.63
C ASN A 110 16.77 -13.47 8.76
N GLN A 111 18.03 -13.85 8.52
CA GLN A 111 19.09 -13.80 9.52
C GLN A 111 19.27 -12.39 10.10
N ARG A 112 19.23 -11.38 9.22
CA ARG A 112 19.30 -9.97 9.62
C ARG A 112 18.10 -9.57 10.48
N PHE A 113 16.89 -10.01 10.14
CA PHE A 113 15.69 -9.73 10.91
C PHE A 113 15.78 -10.31 12.33
N PHE A 114 16.13 -11.60 12.46
CA PHE A 114 16.26 -12.26 13.76
C PHE A 114 17.40 -11.68 14.60
N SER A 115 18.50 -11.25 13.96
CA SER A 115 19.58 -10.52 14.65
C SER A 115 19.08 -9.22 15.27
N TYR A 116 18.35 -8.39 14.50
CA TYR A 116 17.77 -7.14 15.01
C TYR A 116 16.71 -7.36 16.07
N LEU A 117 15.89 -8.40 15.93
CA LEU A 117 14.86 -8.73 16.90
C LEU A 117 15.46 -9.18 18.25
N SER A 118 16.51 -10.00 18.24
CA SER A 118 17.23 -10.38 19.45
C SER A 118 18.07 -9.23 20.04
N LEU A 119 18.59 -8.32 19.22
CA LEU A 119 19.28 -7.12 19.70
C LEU A 119 18.29 -6.15 20.37
N PHE A 120 17.08 -6.01 19.83
CA PHE A 120 16.01 -5.21 20.43
C PHE A 120 15.66 -5.70 21.83
N THR A 121 15.57 -7.02 22.02
CA THR A 121 15.20 -7.61 23.31
C THR A 121 16.32 -7.48 24.32
N PHE A 122 17.58 -7.62 23.89
CA PHE A 122 18.75 -7.32 24.70
C PHE A 122 18.76 -5.87 25.21
N MET A 123 18.55 -4.89 24.33
CA MET A 123 18.53 -3.48 24.73
C MET A 123 17.37 -3.16 25.68
N MET A 124 16.22 -3.83 25.50
CA MET A 124 15.09 -3.70 26.41
C MET A 124 15.40 -4.30 27.80
N ILE A 125 16.12 -5.42 27.87
CA ILE A 125 16.55 -6.01 29.14
C ILE A 125 17.52 -5.07 29.85
N ILE A 126 18.53 -4.52 29.15
CA ILE A 126 19.45 -3.52 29.74
C ILE A 126 18.69 -2.34 30.32
N LEU A 127 17.71 -1.80 29.59
CA LEU A 127 16.91 -0.67 30.03
C LEU A 127 16.18 -0.96 31.34
N VAL A 128 15.63 -2.16 31.49
CA VAL A 128 14.85 -2.55 32.67
C VAL A 128 15.75 -2.90 33.86
N THR A 129 16.90 -3.52 33.62
CA THR A 129 17.80 -3.99 34.71
C THR A 129 18.85 -2.97 35.12
N ALA A 130 18.90 -1.80 34.50
CA ALA A 130 19.91 -0.77 34.81
C ALA A 130 19.87 -0.35 36.29
N ASN A 131 21.02 -0.20 36.93
CA ASN A 131 21.14 0.30 38.31
C ASN A 131 21.31 1.84 38.41
N ASN A 132 21.61 2.50 37.29
CA ASN A 132 21.80 3.94 37.22
C ASN A 132 21.21 4.55 35.94
N TYR A 133 21.04 5.87 35.95
CA TYR A 133 20.44 6.60 34.82
C TYR A 133 21.28 6.49 33.54
N LEU A 134 22.61 6.39 33.64
CA LEU A 134 23.50 6.29 32.48
C LEU A 134 23.31 4.96 31.72
N LEU A 135 23.27 3.84 32.44
CA LEU A 135 23.03 2.52 31.85
C LEU A 135 21.59 2.38 31.34
N MET A 136 20.63 2.98 32.03
CA MET A 136 19.25 3.09 31.53
C MET A 136 19.23 3.84 30.20
N PHE A 137 19.97 4.96 30.09
CA PHE A 137 20.08 5.73 28.86
C PHE A 137 20.71 4.93 27.70
N LEU A 138 21.71 4.08 27.99
CA LEU A 138 22.27 3.18 26.99
C LEU A 138 21.21 2.22 26.43
N GLY A 139 20.41 1.60 27.30
CA GLY A 139 19.28 0.77 26.88
C GLY A 139 18.23 1.58 26.10
N TRP A 140 17.97 2.81 26.54
CA TRP A 140 16.99 3.73 25.96
C TRP A 140 17.31 4.15 24.53
N GLU A 141 18.56 4.55 24.26
CA GLU A 141 19.03 4.82 22.91
C GLU A 141 19.12 3.53 22.09
N GLY A 142 19.59 2.43 22.69
CA GLY A 142 19.71 1.12 22.06
C GLY A 142 18.38 0.63 21.48
N VAL A 143 17.29 0.74 22.24
CA VAL A 143 15.92 0.43 21.80
C VAL A 143 15.49 1.36 20.64
N GLY A 144 15.89 2.63 20.66
CA GLY A 144 15.66 3.59 19.58
C GLY A 144 16.36 3.18 18.26
N VAL A 145 17.63 2.79 18.34
CA VAL A 145 18.41 2.34 17.17
C VAL A 145 17.86 1.01 16.63
N CYS A 146 17.54 0.06 17.51
CA CYS A 146 17.00 -1.23 17.09
C CYS A 146 15.62 -1.08 16.43
N SER A 147 14.76 -0.19 16.96
CA SER A 147 13.46 0.09 16.35
C SER A 147 13.61 0.74 14.97
N TYR A 148 14.55 1.67 14.79
CA TYR A 148 14.90 2.22 13.48
C TYR A 148 15.32 1.13 12.49
N LEU A 149 16.20 0.21 12.90
CA LEU A 149 16.66 -0.90 12.06
C LEU A 149 15.54 -1.88 11.67
N LEU A 150 14.60 -2.15 12.58
CA LEU A 150 13.44 -3.03 12.34
C LEU A 150 12.40 -2.37 11.41
N VAL A 151 12.07 -1.09 11.61
CA VAL A 151 11.15 -0.35 10.72
C VAL A 151 11.76 -0.21 9.32
N ASN A 152 13.07 0.05 9.25
CA ASN A 152 13.82 0.17 8.00
C ASN A 152 14.28 -1.19 7.42
N PHE A 153 13.68 -2.30 7.84
CA PHE A 153 14.10 -3.63 7.37
C PHE A 153 13.99 -3.76 5.84
N TRP A 154 12.87 -3.32 5.26
CA TRP A 154 12.68 -3.22 3.80
C TRP A 154 13.13 -1.84 3.27
N PHE A 155 14.43 -1.57 3.38
CA PHE A 155 15.07 -0.32 2.97
C PHE A 155 14.88 0.08 1.49
N THR A 156 14.43 -0.86 0.64
CA THR A 156 14.10 -0.58 -0.76
C THR A 156 12.82 0.25 -0.92
N ARG A 157 11.99 0.34 0.12
CA ARG A 157 10.76 1.13 0.12
C ARG A 157 11.04 2.51 0.70
N ILE A 158 10.95 3.52 -0.14
CA ILE A 158 11.12 4.93 0.24
C ILE A 158 10.21 5.33 1.41
N ALA A 159 8.96 4.84 1.43
CA ALA A 159 8.03 5.12 2.53
C ALA A 159 8.50 4.55 3.89
N ALA A 160 9.12 3.36 3.90
CA ALA A 160 9.65 2.75 5.12
C ALA A 160 10.90 3.49 5.62
N ASN A 161 11.71 4.03 4.70
CA ASN A 161 12.87 4.85 5.06
C ASN A 161 12.42 6.20 5.64
N GLN A 162 11.39 6.82 5.05
CA GLN A 162 10.85 8.07 5.56
C GLN A 162 10.23 7.89 6.94
N SER A 163 9.48 6.80 7.17
CA SER A 163 8.87 6.52 8.48
C SER A 163 9.90 6.12 9.54
N SER A 164 10.97 5.41 9.16
CA SER A 164 12.03 5.07 10.11
C SER A 164 12.81 6.31 10.54
N ILE A 165 13.13 7.22 9.62
CA ILE A 165 13.81 8.48 9.94
C ILE A 165 12.92 9.38 10.80
N SER A 166 11.62 9.50 10.50
CA SER A 166 10.71 10.33 11.31
C SER A 166 10.56 9.79 12.74
N ALA A 167 10.45 8.47 12.90
CA ALA A 167 10.42 7.82 14.21
C ALA A 167 11.72 7.99 14.99
N PHE A 168 12.86 7.84 14.33
CA PHE A 168 14.15 8.02 14.96
C PHE A 168 14.35 9.48 15.43
N LEU A 169 14.05 10.46 14.58
CA LEU A 169 14.18 11.88 14.92
C LEU A 169 13.23 12.30 16.06
N THR A 170 11.97 11.85 16.03
CA THR A 170 11.01 12.21 17.09
C THR A 170 11.42 11.64 18.44
N ASN A 171 11.93 10.41 18.47
CA ASN A 171 12.50 9.81 19.68
C ASN A 171 13.75 10.56 20.15
N ARG A 172 14.63 10.97 19.22
CA ARG A 172 15.86 11.71 19.54
C ARG A 172 15.61 13.05 20.21
N VAL A 173 14.51 13.74 19.85
CA VAL A 173 14.10 14.98 20.52
C VAL A 173 13.77 14.70 22.00
N GLY A 174 13.06 13.62 22.30
CA GLY A 174 12.80 13.21 23.68
C GLY A 174 14.07 12.80 24.42
N ASP A 175 14.95 12.07 23.75
CA ASP A 175 16.24 11.64 24.30
C ASP A 175 17.10 12.86 24.69
N CYS A 176 17.02 13.98 23.96
CA CYS A 176 17.68 15.23 24.36
C CYS A 176 17.17 15.78 25.71
N PHE A 177 15.85 15.77 25.96
CA PHE A 177 15.32 16.20 27.26
C PHE A 177 15.75 15.27 28.39
N LEU A 178 15.81 13.96 28.14
CA LEU A 178 16.33 12.99 29.10
C LEU A 178 17.81 13.26 29.40
N THR A 179 18.64 13.56 28.40
CA THR A 179 20.06 13.95 28.63
C THR A 179 20.21 15.23 29.43
N ILE A 180 19.37 16.25 29.19
CA ILE A 180 19.37 17.48 29.98
C ILE A 180 19.00 17.16 31.44
N GLY A 181 18.00 16.31 31.66
CA GLY A 181 17.64 15.82 32.99
C GLY A 181 18.81 15.14 33.70
N MET A 182 19.54 14.26 33.01
CA MET A 182 20.73 13.61 33.56
C MET A 182 21.84 14.60 33.91
N PHE A 183 22.10 15.61 33.07
CA PHE A 183 23.10 16.64 33.39
C PHE A 183 22.73 17.45 34.63
N ILE A 184 21.45 17.75 34.82
CA ILE A 184 20.98 18.43 36.04
C ILE A 184 21.15 17.52 37.25
N ILE A 185 20.87 16.20 37.14
CA ILE A 185 21.11 15.23 38.22
C ILE A 185 22.60 15.18 38.59
N ILE A 186 23.50 15.10 37.62
CA ILE A 186 24.95 15.12 37.88
C ILE A 186 25.35 16.42 38.58
N TRP A 187 24.83 17.56 38.12
CA TRP A 187 25.15 18.87 38.68
C TRP A 187 24.65 19.03 40.13
N SER A 188 23.47 18.51 40.45
CA SER A 188 22.90 18.64 41.80
C SER A 188 23.37 17.57 42.78
N PHE A 189 23.40 16.30 42.37
CA PHE A 189 23.66 15.15 43.25
C PHE A 189 25.10 14.61 43.16
N GLY A 190 25.85 14.96 42.11
CA GLY A 190 27.21 14.45 41.88
C GLY A 190 27.29 12.98 41.43
N ASN A 191 26.18 12.24 41.40
CA ASN A 191 26.13 10.85 40.98
C ASN A 191 24.81 10.53 40.25
N LEU A 192 24.79 9.43 39.48
CA LEU A 192 23.65 8.95 38.68
C LEU A 192 23.02 7.66 39.22
N ASP A 193 23.50 7.14 40.35
CA ASP A 193 22.95 5.92 40.96
C ASP A 193 21.60 6.19 41.62
N TYR A 194 20.63 5.30 41.40
CA TYR A 194 19.26 5.48 41.92
C TYR A 194 19.22 5.62 43.44
N SER A 195 20.01 4.81 44.16
CA SER A 195 20.08 4.84 45.62
C SER A 195 20.50 6.22 46.15
N THR A 196 21.50 6.84 45.52
CA THR A 196 22.01 8.17 45.92
C THR A 196 21.01 9.27 45.61
N VAL A 197 20.45 9.27 44.39
CA VAL A 197 19.49 10.28 43.95
C VAL A 197 18.22 10.24 44.79
N PHE A 198 17.63 9.06 45.04
CA PHE A 198 16.42 8.94 45.84
C PHE A 198 16.63 9.25 47.33
N SER A 199 17.81 8.96 47.88
CA SER A 199 18.11 9.29 49.29
C SER A 199 18.33 10.79 49.51
N LEU A 200 18.92 11.48 48.53
CA LEU A 200 19.23 12.90 48.61
C LEU A 200 18.09 13.80 48.13
N ALA A 201 17.22 13.31 47.23
CA ALA A 201 16.14 14.11 46.63
C ALA A 201 15.29 14.91 47.63
N PRO A 202 14.88 14.38 48.81
CA PRO A 202 14.08 15.15 49.76
C PRO A 202 14.77 16.41 50.33
N TYR A 203 16.10 16.50 50.24
CA TYR A 203 16.89 17.58 50.82
C TYR A 203 17.25 18.70 49.83
N PHE A 204 16.93 18.53 48.55
CA PHE A 204 17.24 19.52 47.51
C PHE A 204 16.08 20.47 47.21
N ASN A 205 16.38 21.60 46.56
CA ASN A 205 15.37 22.56 46.15
C ASN A 205 14.31 21.93 45.23
N GLN A 206 13.04 22.14 45.57
CA GLN A 206 11.88 21.67 44.82
C GLN A 206 11.90 22.12 43.35
N ASP A 207 12.39 23.32 43.04
CA ASP A 207 12.45 23.83 41.67
C ASP A 207 13.41 23.00 40.78
N ILE A 208 14.52 22.53 41.34
CA ILE A 208 15.49 21.69 40.62
C ILE A 208 14.88 20.31 40.38
N ILE A 209 14.23 19.73 41.40
CA ILE A 209 13.60 18.41 41.31
C ILE A 209 12.45 18.43 40.32
N THR A 210 11.62 19.49 40.31
CA THR A 210 10.54 19.64 39.33
C THR A 210 11.08 19.78 37.92
N LEU A 211 12.18 20.52 37.71
CA LEU A 211 12.83 20.61 36.41
C LEU A 211 13.36 19.24 35.93
N ILE A 212 14.05 18.48 36.81
CA ILE A 212 14.49 17.11 36.51
C ILE A 212 13.30 16.23 36.13
N GLY A 213 12.22 16.29 36.93
CA GLY A 213 11.00 15.53 36.70
C GLY A 213 10.34 15.84 35.35
N ILE A 214 10.25 17.12 34.98
CA ILE A 214 9.71 17.55 33.69
C ILE A 214 10.59 17.07 32.53
N CYS A 215 11.92 17.18 32.64
CA CYS A 215 12.86 16.70 31.63
C CYS A 215 12.74 15.19 31.39
N LEU A 216 12.72 14.39 32.47
CA LEU A 216 12.54 12.94 32.40
C LEU A 216 11.16 12.57 31.85
N LEU A 217 10.11 13.30 32.25
CA LEU A 217 8.75 13.11 31.76
C LEU A 217 8.67 13.33 30.24
N ILE A 218 9.23 14.43 29.71
CA ILE A 218 9.23 14.69 28.27
C ILE A 218 9.98 13.58 27.50
N GLY A 219 11.09 13.08 28.05
CA GLY A 219 11.80 11.92 27.50
C GLY A 219 10.88 10.69 27.43
N ALA A 220 10.21 10.35 28.53
CA ALA A 220 9.27 9.23 28.58
C ALA A 220 8.07 9.42 27.63
N MET A 221 7.52 10.64 27.53
CA MET A 221 6.40 10.98 26.64
C MET A 221 6.74 10.72 25.16
N ALA A 222 7.99 10.98 24.75
CA ALA A 222 8.45 10.75 23.38
C ALA A 222 8.43 9.27 23.01
N LYS A 223 9.06 8.41 23.83
CA LYS A 223 9.11 6.95 23.59
C LYS A 223 7.76 6.27 23.72
N SER A 224 6.90 6.74 24.63
CA SER A 224 5.55 6.20 24.80
C SER A 224 4.52 6.78 23.82
N SER A 225 4.95 7.62 22.86
CA SER A 225 4.11 8.16 21.79
C SER A 225 2.86 8.90 22.33
N GLN A 226 3.05 9.73 23.36
CA GLN A 226 1.96 10.52 23.94
C GLN A 226 1.55 11.71 23.06
N ILE A 227 0.41 12.34 23.37
CA ILE A 227 -0.13 13.49 22.64
C ILE A 227 0.94 14.60 22.54
N GLY A 228 1.10 15.17 21.35
CA GLY A 228 2.21 16.09 21.00
C GLY A 228 3.37 15.40 20.27
N LEU A 229 3.82 14.23 20.74
CA LEU A 229 4.93 13.46 20.16
C LEU A 229 4.48 12.13 19.50
N HIS A 230 3.18 11.88 19.39
CA HIS A 230 2.60 10.65 18.85
C HIS A 230 2.75 10.42 17.33
N VAL A 231 3.23 11.41 16.57
CA VAL A 231 3.16 11.41 15.10
C VAL A 231 3.92 10.23 14.47
N TRP A 232 4.97 9.75 15.13
CA TRP A 232 5.80 8.69 14.58
C TRP A 232 5.16 7.29 14.64
N LEU A 233 4.29 7.01 15.62
CA LEU A 233 3.74 5.67 15.83
C LEU A 233 2.83 5.24 14.66
N PRO A 234 1.87 6.06 14.16
CA PRO A 234 1.09 5.72 12.98
C PRO A 234 1.95 5.53 11.72
N GLN A 235 3.01 6.33 11.57
CA GLN A 235 3.92 6.25 10.41
C GLN A 235 4.77 4.98 10.43
N ALA A 236 5.22 4.56 11.63
CA ALA A 236 5.92 3.29 11.81
C ALA A 236 5.02 2.10 11.40
N MET A 237 3.72 2.18 11.68
CA MET A 237 2.76 1.16 11.27
C MET A 237 2.53 1.10 9.76
N GLU A 238 2.73 2.16 8.96
CA GLU A 238 2.54 2.08 7.50
C GLU A 238 3.45 1.04 6.82
N GLY A 239 4.65 0.81 7.37
CA GLY A 239 5.55 -0.25 6.93
C GLY A 239 4.97 -1.65 7.15
N LEU A 240 4.37 -1.88 8.33
CA LEU A 240 3.83 -3.15 8.80
C LEU A 240 2.41 -3.43 8.28
N LEU A 241 1.53 -2.43 8.28
CA LEU A 241 0.12 -2.53 7.90
C LEU A 241 -0.04 -2.81 6.40
N ARG A 242 0.86 -2.31 5.55
CA ARG A 242 0.87 -2.70 4.12
C ARG A 242 1.46 -4.08 3.88
N ALA A 243 2.43 -4.52 4.69
CA ALA A 243 2.87 -5.92 4.67
C ALA A 243 1.74 -6.86 5.10
N LEU A 244 0.98 -6.51 6.14
CA LEU A 244 -0.26 -7.17 6.55
C LEU A 244 -1.36 -7.09 5.47
N SER A 245 -1.50 -5.97 4.75
CA SER A 245 -2.45 -5.86 3.63
C SER A 245 -2.09 -6.79 2.47
N LYS A 246 -0.79 -7.04 2.27
CA LYS A 246 -0.28 -8.06 1.33
C LYS A 246 -0.66 -9.46 1.80
N PHE A 247 -0.65 -9.71 3.11
CA PHE A 247 -1.20 -10.93 3.71
C PHE A 247 -2.73 -11.02 3.60
N HIS A 248 -3.48 -9.95 3.82
CA HIS A 248 -4.93 -9.93 3.63
C HIS A 248 -5.32 -10.23 2.17
N TYR A 249 -4.46 -9.85 1.22
CA TYR A 249 -4.55 -10.21 -0.19
C TYR A 249 -4.06 -11.64 -0.52
N MET A 250 -3.23 -12.26 0.33
CA MET A 250 -2.77 -13.65 0.19
C MET A 250 -3.63 -14.67 0.97
N ARG A 251 -4.46 -14.22 1.91
CA ARG A 251 -5.26 -15.07 2.82
C ARG A 251 -6.69 -15.34 2.34
N GLU A 252 -6.97 -15.07 1.06
CA GLU A 252 -8.17 -15.58 0.36
C GLU A 252 -8.02 -17.06 -0.07
N HIS A 253 -6.98 -17.76 0.41
CA HIS A 253 -6.92 -19.23 0.37
C HIS A 253 -7.51 -19.84 1.67
N PRO A 254 -8.36 -20.89 1.57
CA PRO A 254 -9.26 -21.29 2.65
C PRO A 254 -8.61 -22.31 3.58
N ILE A 255 -7.52 -21.98 4.28
CA ILE A 255 -7.02 -22.85 5.36
C ILE A 255 -6.40 -21.97 6.46
N LEU A 256 -7.15 -21.69 7.54
CA LEU A 256 -6.64 -21.53 8.93
C LEU A 256 -7.69 -20.88 9.87
N SER A 257 -8.23 -21.75 10.74
CA SER A 257 -8.92 -21.61 12.05
C SER A 257 -9.68 -20.33 12.47
N ARG A 258 -10.88 -20.61 13.01
CA ARG A 258 -11.93 -19.73 13.59
C ARG A 258 -11.48 -18.74 14.67
N SER A 259 -10.31 -18.89 15.29
CA SER A 259 -9.86 -18.05 16.41
C SER A 259 -9.35 -16.66 15.99
N THR A 260 -9.08 -16.45 14.70
CA THR A 260 -8.53 -15.18 14.19
C THR A 260 -9.59 -14.16 13.76
N GLN A 261 -10.86 -14.54 13.71
CA GLN A 261 -11.95 -13.64 13.27
C GLN A 261 -12.37 -12.60 14.32
N ILE A 262 -12.18 -12.88 15.61
CA ILE A 262 -12.65 -12.01 16.70
C ILE A 262 -11.80 -10.73 16.79
N TYR A 263 -10.50 -10.80 16.48
CA TYR A 263 -9.60 -9.64 16.56
C TYR A 263 -9.67 -8.68 15.35
N ILE A 264 -10.31 -9.07 14.25
CA ILE A 264 -10.38 -8.27 13.01
C ILE A 264 -11.56 -7.27 13.04
N LEU A 265 -12.54 -7.48 13.91
CA LEU A 265 -13.75 -6.66 13.95
C LEU A 265 -13.50 -5.22 14.46
N LEU A 266 -12.48 -5.00 15.28
CA LEU A 266 -12.11 -3.68 15.82
C LEU A 266 -11.43 -2.76 14.78
N GLY A 267 -10.83 -3.30 13.71
CA GLY A 267 -10.11 -2.52 12.68
C GLY A 267 -10.98 -1.96 11.55
N LYS A 268 -12.27 -2.30 11.49
CA LYS A 268 -13.14 -1.96 10.34
C LYS A 268 -13.69 -0.52 10.33
N ILE A 269 -13.44 0.28 11.37
CA ILE A 269 -14.15 1.56 11.57
C ILE A 269 -13.44 2.78 10.94
N LEU A 270 -12.15 2.71 10.56
CA LEU A 270 -11.39 3.91 10.12
C LEU A 270 -10.94 3.94 8.64
N GLY A 271 -11.46 3.06 7.78
CA GLY A 271 -11.06 2.96 6.38
C GLY A 271 -11.92 3.72 5.37
N LYS A 272 -12.23 5.01 5.58
CA LYS A 272 -12.81 5.86 4.52
C LYS A 272 -11.99 7.15 4.34
N GLY A 273 -11.18 7.14 3.29
CA GLY A 273 -10.59 8.32 2.68
C GLY A 273 -9.17 8.61 3.16
N GLN A 274 -8.21 8.44 2.25
CA GLN A 274 -7.55 9.61 1.64
C GLN A 274 -6.55 9.14 0.58
N SER A 275 -6.61 9.83 -0.55
CA SER A 275 -5.75 9.71 -1.71
C SER A 275 -4.36 10.28 -1.39
N ALA A 276 -3.31 9.47 -1.57
CA ALA A 276 -1.93 9.97 -1.57
C ALA A 276 -1.72 10.87 -2.80
N ARG A 277 -1.55 12.16 -2.52
CA ARG A 277 -1.38 13.28 -3.44
C ARG A 277 0.09 13.35 -3.85
N ASN A 278 0.32 13.63 -5.14
CA ASN A 278 1.61 13.84 -5.78
C ASN A 278 2.52 14.79 -4.98
N PHE A 279 3.78 14.41 -4.76
CA PHE A 279 4.89 15.36 -4.70
C PHE A 279 6.03 14.87 -5.60
N MET A 280 6.26 15.67 -6.63
CA MET A 280 7.27 15.50 -7.67
C MET A 280 8.32 16.57 -7.38
N GLY A 281 9.40 16.18 -6.69
CA GLY A 281 10.60 16.99 -6.53
C GLY A 281 11.56 16.68 -7.67
N GLN A 282 11.81 17.68 -8.52
CA GLN A 282 12.84 17.65 -9.56
C GLN A 282 14.22 17.54 -8.93
N ILE A 283 15.02 16.55 -9.33
CA ILE A 283 16.49 16.66 -9.34
C ILE A 283 16.99 16.05 -10.65
N LYS A 284 17.60 16.91 -11.48
CA LYS A 284 18.37 16.57 -12.67
C LYS A 284 19.67 15.90 -12.25
N GLY A 285 20.15 14.96 -13.05
CA GLY A 285 21.49 14.40 -12.94
C GLY A 285 21.66 13.27 -13.95
N ASP A 286 22.41 13.56 -15.01
CA ASP A 286 22.84 12.61 -16.04
C ASP A 286 23.56 11.41 -15.43
N LEU A 287 23.29 10.22 -15.95
CA LEU A 287 24.25 9.12 -16.09
C LEU A 287 23.62 8.01 -16.95
N SER A 288 24.18 7.87 -18.14
CA SER A 288 23.98 6.78 -19.09
C SER A 288 24.41 5.45 -18.48
N ILE A 289 23.46 4.62 -18.07
CA ILE A 289 23.71 3.21 -17.74
C ILE A 289 22.68 2.36 -18.49
N GLN A 290 23.21 1.45 -19.31
CA GLN A 290 22.47 0.47 -20.08
C GLN A 290 21.52 -0.34 -19.17
N HIS A 291 20.22 -0.07 -19.28
CA HIS A 291 19.19 -0.85 -18.61
C HIS A 291 19.03 -2.22 -19.29
N LYS A 292 19.66 -3.26 -18.73
CA LYS A 292 19.10 -4.61 -18.79
C LYS A 292 17.84 -4.62 -17.92
N GLY A 293 16.66 -4.72 -18.55
CA GLY A 293 15.45 -5.20 -17.87
C GLY A 293 15.73 -6.60 -17.28
N SER A 294 15.12 -7.04 -16.19
CA SER A 294 13.68 -7.03 -15.96
C SER A 294 13.36 -7.39 -14.51
N SER A 295 12.75 -6.48 -13.74
CA SER A 295 11.97 -6.84 -12.55
C SER A 295 10.55 -7.18 -13.00
N GLU A 296 10.39 -8.37 -13.57
CA GLU A 296 9.07 -8.92 -13.89
C GLU A 296 8.41 -9.40 -12.61
N THR A 297 7.33 -8.73 -12.20
CA THR A 297 6.34 -9.31 -11.27
C THR A 297 5.64 -10.46 -12.00
N THR A 298 6.22 -11.65 -12.01
CA THR A 298 5.55 -12.89 -12.39
C THR A 298 4.84 -13.44 -11.15
N CYS A 299 3.54 -13.16 -11.04
CA CYS A 299 2.65 -14.13 -10.41
C CYS A 299 2.15 -15.01 -11.56
N GLU A 300 2.68 -16.22 -11.67
CA GLU A 300 2.00 -17.30 -12.36
C GLU A 300 0.96 -17.82 -11.38
N ILE A 301 -0.32 -17.60 -11.69
CA ILE A 301 -1.46 -18.20 -10.99
C ILE A 301 -1.72 -19.53 -11.69
N ASP A 302 -1.83 -20.59 -10.91
CA ASP A 302 -2.06 -21.96 -11.37
C ASP A 302 -3.14 -22.04 -12.45
N ASN A 303 -2.77 -22.73 -13.52
CA ASN A 303 -3.63 -23.07 -14.64
C ASN A 303 -4.70 -24.05 -14.16
N ASN A 304 -5.89 -23.56 -13.77
CA ASN A 304 -7.15 -24.30 -13.87
C ASN A 304 -8.35 -23.33 -13.84
N ASN A 305 -9.03 -23.23 -14.98
CA ASN A 305 -10.33 -22.58 -15.24
C ASN A 305 -10.62 -21.25 -14.52
N ILE A 306 -10.25 -20.15 -15.18
CA ILE A 306 -10.70 -18.81 -14.81
C ILE A 306 -12.21 -18.71 -15.12
N TYR A 307 -13.06 -18.87 -14.10
CA TYR A 307 -14.45 -18.42 -14.16
C TYR A 307 -14.48 -16.87 -14.16
N LEU A 308 -14.26 -16.27 -15.32
CA LEU A 308 -14.43 -14.84 -15.53
C LEU A 308 -15.89 -14.48 -15.27
N LYS A 309 -16.14 -13.53 -14.36
CA LYS A 309 -17.48 -12.96 -14.18
C LYS A 309 -17.98 -12.45 -15.52
N ASN A 310 -19.16 -12.90 -15.95
CA ASN A 310 -19.77 -12.51 -17.22
C ASN A 310 -19.81 -10.98 -17.40
N GLU A 311 -20.05 -10.24 -16.32
CA GLU A 311 -20.02 -8.78 -16.34
C GLU A 311 -18.64 -8.18 -16.68
N PHE A 312 -17.54 -8.74 -16.18
CA PHE A 312 -16.21 -8.28 -16.58
C PHE A 312 -15.91 -8.69 -18.03
N LYS A 313 -16.28 -9.92 -18.43
CA LYS A 313 -16.04 -10.42 -19.79
C LYS A 313 -16.63 -9.49 -20.85
N TYR A 314 -17.92 -9.18 -20.77
CA TYR A 314 -18.58 -8.30 -21.77
C TYR A 314 -18.04 -6.87 -21.72
N TRP A 315 -17.79 -6.32 -20.53
CA TRP A 315 -17.19 -5.00 -20.37
C TRP A 315 -15.79 -4.94 -21.00
N PHE A 316 -14.96 -5.95 -20.75
CA PHE A 316 -13.62 -6.05 -21.31
C PHE A 316 -13.67 -6.08 -22.83
N ILE A 317 -14.57 -6.87 -23.42
CA ILE A 317 -14.75 -6.94 -24.88
C ILE A 317 -15.13 -5.57 -25.46
N GLY A 318 -16.11 -4.87 -24.88
CA GLY A 318 -16.47 -3.52 -25.34
C GLY A 318 -15.32 -2.51 -25.21
N PHE A 319 -14.54 -2.61 -24.13
CA PHE A 319 -13.39 -1.74 -23.91
C PHE A 319 -12.27 -1.98 -24.93
N THR A 320 -11.95 -3.25 -25.22
CA THR A 320 -10.90 -3.61 -26.19
C THR A 320 -11.29 -3.33 -27.64
N GLU A 321 -12.57 -3.36 -27.98
CA GLU A 321 -13.02 -2.95 -29.31
C GLU A 321 -12.77 -1.46 -29.60
N GLY A 322 -12.80 -0.62 -28.56
CA GLY A 322 -12.42 0.79 -28.67
C GLY A 322 -10.91 1.01 -28.70
N ASP A 323 -10.20 0.55 -27.66
CA ASP A 323 -8.79 0.96 -27.41
C ASP A 323 -7.76 -0.20 -27.50
N GLY A 324 -8.21 -1.44 -27.71
CA GLY A 324 -7.35 -2.61 -27.83
C GLY A 324 -6.74 -2.78 -29.22
N LEU A 325 -5.63 -3.47 -29.35
CA LEU A 325 -4.92 -3.72 -30.61
C LEU A 325 -4.41 -5.16 -30.67
N PHE A 326 -4.74 -5.86 -31.75
CA PHE A 326 -4.19 -7.18 -32.08
C PHE A 326 -3.10 -7.03 -33.13
N SER A 327 -1.84 -7.25 -32.75
CA SER A 327 -0.68 -7.04 -33.61
C SER A 327 -0.04 -8.37 -33.99
N VAL A 328 0.28 -8.48 -35.28
CA VAL A 328 1.11 -9.56 -35.84
C VAL A 328 2.41 -8.91 -36.31
N TYR A 329 3.53 -9.25 -35.66
CA TYR A 329 4.85 -8.80 -36.11
C TYR A 329 5.42 -9.83 -37.08
N LYS A 330 5.93 -9.38 -38.23
CA LYS A 330 6.52 -10.17 -39.34
C LYS A 330 7.24 -11.44 -38.84
N ASP A 331 6.46 -12.51 -38.70
CA ASP A 331 6.78 -13.88 -38.26
C ASP A 331 7.56 -14.08 -36.94
N LYS A 332 7.59 -13.10 -36.03
CA LYS A 332 8.34 -13.22 -34.75
C LYS A 332 7.49 -13.59 -33.54
N TYR A 333 6.34 -12.92 -33.37
CA TYR A 333 5.41 -13.19 -32.26
C TYR A 333 4.09 -12.43 -32.44
N LEU A 334 3.08 -12.86 -31.68
CA LEU A 334 1.78 -12.22 -31.58
C LEU A 334 1.72 -11.37 -30.32
N GLU A 335 1.06 -10.21 -30.42
CA GLU A 335 0.91 -9.30 -29.30
C GLU A 335 -0.49 -8.72 -29.22
N PHE A 336 -1.10 -8.85 -28.05
CA PHE A 336 -2.29 -8.08 -27.70
C PHE A 336 -1.88 -6.89 -26.83
N LYS A 337 -2.36 -5.69 -27.18
CA LYS A 337 -1.99 -4.45 -26.50
C LYS A 337 -3.20 -3.57 -26.23
N ILE A 338 -3.25 -2.91 -25.07
CA ILE A 338 -4.18 -1.82 -24.77
C ILE A 338 -3.36 -0.64 -24.26
N THR A 339 -3.56 0.54 -24.83
CA THR A 339 -2.86 1.78 -24.42
C THR A 339 -3.80 2.74 -23.74
N GLN A 340 -3.39 3.28 -22.61
CA GLN A 340 -4.11 4.33 -21.89
C GLN A 340 -3.18 5.43 -21.42
N SER A 341 -3.74 6.61 -21.19
CA SER A 341 -3.02 7.70 -20.54
C SER A 341 -2.60 7.32 -19.12
N SER A 342 -1.49 7.85 -18.62
CA SER A 342 -1.00 7.57 -17.26
C SER A 342 -2.01 7.95 -16.18
N ASN A 343 -2.87 8.94 -16.45
CA ASN A 343 -3.96 9.32 -15.54
C ASN A 343 -4.99 8.19 -15.39
N ASP A 344 -5.14 7.33 -16.39
CA ASP A 344 -6.05 6.18 -16.41
C ASP A 344 -5.32 4.84 -16.24
N ALA A 345 -4.01 4.83 -15.93
CA ALA A 345 -3.22 3.60 -15.86
C ALA A 345 -3.80 2.54 -14.90
N GLN A 346 -4.56 2.99 -13.89
CA GLN A 346 -5.28 2.13 -12.95
C GLN A 346 -6.16 1.08 -13.65
N ILE A 347 -6.77 1.42 -14.80
CA ILE A 347 -7.63 0.47 -15.53
C ILE A 347 -6.84 -0.70 -16.11
N LEU A 348 -5.59 -0.45 -16.52
CA LEU A 348 -4.73 -1.49 -17.08
C LEU A 348 -4.30 -2.48 -15.99
N PHE A 349 -4.02 -2.00 -14.79
CA PHE A 349 -3.76 -2.86 -13.63
C PHE A 349 -5.01 -3.63 -13.21
N TYR A 350 -6.20 -3.01 -13.29
CA TYR A 350 -7.47 -3.69 -13.04
C TYR A 350 -7.70 -4.84 -14.05
N ILE A 351 -7.47 -4.59 -15.35
CA ILE A 351 -7.55 -5.63 -16.39
C ILE A 351 -6.54 -6.75 -16.12
N LYS A 352 -5.29 -6.43 -15.79
CA LYS A 352 -4.28 -7.43 -15.43
C LYS A 352 -4.73 -8.30 -14.25
N LYS A 353 -5.33 -7.68 -13.23
CA LYS A 353 -5.83 -8.37 -12.03
C LYS A 353 -6.96 -9.35 -12.37
N GLU A 354 -7.94 -8.92 -13.15
CA GLU A 354 -9.12 -9.73 -13.50
C GLU A 354 -8.80 -10.85 -14.50
N LEU A 355 -7.83 -10.65 -15.40
CA LEU A 355 -7.37 -11.69 -16.32
C LEU A 355 -6.39 -12.67 -15.66
N GLY A 356 -5.66 -12.25 -14.63
CA GLY A 356 -4.62 -13.06 -13.98
C GLY A 356 -3.34 -13.24 -14.82
N PHE A 357 -3.23 -12.59 -15.98
CA PHE A 357 -2.06 -12.65 -16.86
C PHE A 357 -1.82 -11.32 -17.59
N GLY A 358 -0.64 -11.20 -18.20
CA GLY A 358 -0.21 -10.02 -18.95
C GLY A 358 0.66 -9.05 -18.13
N SER A 359 1.25 -8.09 -18.83
CA SER A 359 2.20 -7.12 -18.25
C SER A 359 1.69 -5.70 -18.47
N VAL A 360 1.85 -4.82 -17.47
CA VAL A 360 1.59 -3.39 -17.61
C VAL A 360 2.92 -2.67 -17.56
N MET A 361 3.23 -1.89 -18.59
CA MET A 361 4.48 -1.16 -18.72
C MET A 361 4.22 0.29 -19.10
N LEU A 362 5.11 1.20 -18.71
CA LEU A 362 5.09 2.57 -19.20
C LEU A 362 5.63 2.56 -20.64
N GLN A 363 4.86 3.09 -21.59
CA GLN A 363 5.23 3.08 -23.01
C GLN A 363 6.11 4.28 -23.34
N ASP A 364 5.63 5.50 -23.07
CA ASP A 364 6.36 6.74 -23.31
C ASP A 364 6.37 7.62 -22.06
N LYS A 365 7.57 8.03 -21.62
CA LYS A 365 7.73 9.01 -20.52
C LYS A 365 7.23 10.39 -20.94
N ILE A 366 7.37 10.74 -22.22
CA ILE A 366 7.00 12.03 -22.79
C ILE A 366 5.48 12.15 -22.93
N ASN A 367 4.85 11.18 -23.59
CA ASN A 367 3.40 11.18 -23.82
C ASN A 367 2.58 10.73 -22.60
N LYS A 368 3.25 10.32 -21.51
CA LYS A 368 2.64 9.79 -20.28
C LYS A 368 1.58 8.75 -20.61
N THR A 369 1.99 7.65 -21.24
CA THR A 369 1.11 6.54 -21.58
C THR A 369 1.60 5.23 -20.97
N HIS A 370 0.65 4.39 -20.58
CA HIS A 370 0.89 3.03 -20.11
C HIS A 370 0.26 2.05 -21.10
N GLN A 371 0.86 0.87 -21.22
CA GLN A 371 0.39 -0.21 -22.07
C GLN A 371 0.21 -1.50 -21.26
N PHE A 372 -0.94 -2.15 -21.43
CA PHE A 372 -1.13 -3.55 -21.08
C PHE A 372 -0.77 -4.41 -22.28
N ARG A 373 0.02 -5.46 -22.08
CA ARG A 373 0.60 -6.28 -23.15
C ARG A 373 0.59 -7.76 -22.80
N VAL A 374 0.17 -8.59 -23.75
CA VAL A 374 0.17 -10.06 -23.65
C VAL A 374 0.93 -10.66 -24.84
N ARG A 375 1.94 -11.49 -24.55
CA ARG A 375 2.76 -12.21 -25.56
C ARG A 375 2.88 -13.71 -25.32
N LYS A 376 2.68 -14.20 -24.09
CA LYS A 376 2.79 -15.63 -23.77
C LYS A 376 1.73 -16.44 -24.55
N LYS A 377 2.12 -17.58 -25.13
CA LYS A 377 1.27 -18.46 -25.94
C LYS A 377 -0.03 -18.85 -25.22
N GLU A 378 0.09 -19.35 -23.98
CA GLU A 378 -1.06 -19.78 -23.17
C GLU A 378 -2.04 -18.64 -22.89
N SER A 379 -1.52 -17.46 -22.58
CA SER A 379 -2.32 -16.27 -22.33
C SER A 379 -3.04 -15.78 -23.60
N ILE A 380 -2.42 -15.92 -24.77
CA ILE A 380 -3.05 -15.61 -26.06
C ILE A 380 -4.20 -16.58 -26.35
N LEU A 381 -4.04 -17.87 -26.07
CA LEU A 381 -5.11 -18.86 -26.19
C LEU A 381 -6.33 -18.46 -25.35
N LYS A 382 -6.11 -18.09 -24.07
CA LYS A 382 -7.18 -17.60 -23.17
C LYS A 382 -7.87 -16.34 -23.73
N LEU A 383 -7.13 -15.42 -24.34
CA LEU A 383 -7.73 -14.25 -25.00
C LEU A 383 -8.56 -14.64 -26.24
N ILE A 384 -8.09 -15.61 -27.04
CA ILE A 384 -8.85 -16.10 -28.20
C ILE A 384 -10.19 -16.69 -27.73
N GLU A 385 -10.21 -17.48 -26.64
CA GLU A 385 -11.46 -18.01 -26.07
C GLU A 385 -12.43 -16.92 -25.58
N ILE A 386 -11.92 -15.81 -25.06
CA ILE A 386 -12.74 -14.68 -24.63
C ILE A 386 -13.35 -13.93 -25.81
N PHE A 387 -12.58 -13.70 -26.88
CA PHE A 387 -13.00 -12.83 -28.00
C PHE A 387 -13.71 -13.57 -29.14
N ASN A 388 -13.42 -14.85 -29.37
CA ASN A 388 -13.93 -15.59 -30.52
C ASN A 388 -15.46 -15.70 -30.47
N GLY A 389 -16.14 -15.11 -31.46
CA GLY A 389 -17.60 -15.03 -31.55
C GLY A 389 -18.25 -13.84 -30.85
N ASN A 390 -17.51 -13.02 -30.10
CA ASN A 390 -18.05 -11.94 -29.26
C ASN A 390 -17.70 -10.51 -29.72
N ILE A 391 -16.85 -10.34 -30.74
CA ILE A 391 -16.44 -9.02 -31.25
C ILE A 391 -17.53 -8.45 -32.17
N LEU A 392 -17.97 -7.21 -31.96
CA LEU A 392 -19.06 -6.60 -32.72
C LEU A 392 -18.57 -5.70 -33.88
N THR A 393 -17.50 -4.95 -33.67
CA THR A 393 -16.92 -4.03 -34.65
C THR A 393 -16.33 -4.75 -35.87
N LYS A 394 -16.61 -4.26 -37.07
CA LYS A 394 -16.14 -4.83 -38.35
C LYS A 394 -14.63 -4.78 -38.47
N HIS A 395 -14.02 -3.65 -38.12
CA HIS A 395 -12.57 -3.47 -38.23
C HIS A 395 -11.81 -4.42 -37.29
N LYS A 396 -12.28 -4.57 -36.04
CA LYS A 396 -11.65 -5.47 -35.07
C LYS A 396 -11.85 -6.94 -35.44
N ASN A 397 -12.99 -7.28 -36.03
CA ASN A 397 -13.22 -8.64 -36.53
C ASN A 397 -12.21 -9.04 -37.60
N ILE A 398 -11.92 -8.17 -38.57
CA ILE A 398 -10.87 -8.43 -39.58
C ILE A 398 -9.49 -8.55 -38.90
N GLN A 399 -9.17 -7.64 -38.00
CA GLN A 399 -7.91 -7.65 -37.27
C GLN A 399 -7.71 -8.95 -36.45
N PHE A 400 -8.77 -9.41 -35.80
CA PHE A 400 -8.78 -10.62 -34.97
C PHE A 400 -8.78 -11.90 -35.81
N ALA A 401 -9.46 -11.93 -36.96
CA ALA A 401 -9.40 -13.05 -37.90
C ALA A 401 -7.97 -13.28 -38.41
N ASN A 402 -7.28 -12.21 -38.82
CA ASN A 402 -5.87 -12.27 -39.20
C ASN A 402 -4.98 -12.75 -38.04
N TRP A 403 -5.33 -12.35 -36.81
CA TRP A 403 -4.61 -12.75 -35.61
C TRP A 403 -4.76 -14.25 -35.29
N ILE A 404 -5.97 -14.83 -35.47
CA ILE A 404 -6.20 -16.28 -35.33
C ILE A 404 -5.46 -17.06 -36.43
N GLN A 405 -5.52 -16.60 -37.68
CA GLN A 405 -4.78 -17.24 -38.77
C GLN A 405 -3.27 -17.26 -38.49
N ALA A 406 -2.71 -16.15 -38.02
CA ALA A 406 -1.31 -16.07 -37.63
C ALA A 406 -0.98 -16.97 -36.42
N TYR A 407 -1.89 -17.09 -35.44
CA TYR A 407 -1.73 -18.01 -34.31
C TYR A 407 -1.73 -19.48 -34.73
N ASN A 408 -2.65 -19.86 -35.61
CA ASN A 408 -2.73 -21.21 -36.17
C ASN A 408 -1.45 -21.55 -36.94
N LYS A 409 -0.93 -20.61 -37.75
CA LYS A 409 0.32 -20.76 -38.51
C LYS A 409 1.56 -20.86 -37.59
N LEU A 410 1.64 -20.06 -36.52
CA LEU A 410 2.80 -20.02 -35.63
C LEU A 410 2.90 -21.23 -34.69
N TYR A 411 1.76 -21.84 -34.31
CA TYR A 411 1.72 -22.88 -33.28
C TYR A 411 1.11 -24.21 -33.74
N ASN A 412 0.90 -24.39 -35.05
CA ASN A 412 0.30 -25.59 -35.66
C ASN A 412 -0.99 -26.05 -34.95
N LYS A 413 -1.92 -25.11 -34.73
CA LYS A 413 -3.26 -25.39 -34.18
C LYS A 413 -4.34 -25.08 -35.21
N ASN A 414 -5.50 -25.74 -35.06
CA ASN A 414 -6.67 -25.54 -35.93
C ASN A 414 -7.83 -24.87 -35.17
N ILE A 415 -7.63 -23.64 -34.70
CA ILE A 415 -8.73 -22.88 -34.07
C ILE A 415 -9.65 -22.33 -35.15
N ILE A 416 -10.94 -22.68 -35.09
CA ILE A 416 -11.97 -22.18 -36.00
C ILE A 416 -12.44 -20.79 -35.52
N TYR A 417 -12.35 -19.81 -36.41
CA TYR A 417 -12.93 -18.49 -36.18
C TYR A 417 -14.46 -18.56 -36.27
N LYS A 418 -15.16 -18.12 -35.22
CA LYS A 418 -16.62 -18.01 -35.18
C LYS A 418 -17.02 -16.59 -35.54
N LYS A 419 -17.73 -16.42 -36.65
CA LYS A 419 -18.28 -15.13 -37.05
C LYS A 419 -19.50 -14.78 -36.19
N ASN A 420 -19.59 -13.52 -35.75
CA ASN A 420 -20.52 -12.91 -34.79
C ASN A 420 -21.82 -13.68 -34.53
N ILE A 421 -21.96 -14.22 -33.32
CA ILE A 421 -23.17 -14.92 -32.86
C ILE A 421 -24.07 -13.97 -32.06
N ILE A 422 -23.53 -12.85 -31.57
CA ILE A 422 -24.19 -11.98 -30.59
C ILE A 422 -24.60 -10.65 -31.24
N ASP A 423 -25.86 -10.26 -31.05
CA ASP A 423 -26.36 -8.92 -31.36
C ASP A 423 -26.23 -7.97 -30.15
N ILE A 424 -26.22 -6.66 -30.42
CA ILE A 424 -26.07 -5.61 -29.41
C ILE A 424 -27.37 -5.54 -28.58
N ASN A 425 -27.26 -5.74 -27.27
CA ASN A 425 -28.37 -5.62 -26.32
C ASN A 425 -27.97 -4.76 -25.10
N LEU A 426 -28.96 -4.20 -24.40
CA LEU A 426 -28.77 -3.40 -23.18
C LEU A 426 -28.65 -4.25 -21.89
N ASN A 427 -28.67 -5.59 -22.00
CA ASN A 427 -28.64 -6.50 -20.85
C ASN A 427 -27.22 -6.86 -20.38
N ASN A 428 -26.21 -6.58 -21.21
CA ASN A 428 -24.81 -6.88 -20.90
C ASN A 428 -23.99 -5.61 -20.71
N SER A 429 -22.81 -5.73 -20.12
CA SER A 429 -21.91 -4.62 -19.82
C SER A 429 -21.03 -4.17 -21.01
N TRP A 430 -21.28 -4.69 -22.22
CA TRP A 430 -20.47 -4.37 -23.41
C TRP A 430 -20.51 -2.89 -23.75
N LEU A 431 -21.71 -2.28 -23.78
CA LEU A 431 -21.86 -0.86 -24.09
C LEU A 431 -21.18 0.02 -23.02
N ALA A 432 -21.14 -0.39 -21.75
CA ALA A 432 -20.40 0.32 -20.71
C ALA A 432 -18.88 0.30 -20.97
N GLY A 433 -18.32 -0.84 -21.38
CA GLY A 433 -16.92 -0.95 -21.81
C GLY A 433 -16.61 -0.11 -23.04
N PHE A 434 -17.49 -0.15 -24.04
CA PHE A 434 -17.37 0.66 -25.25
C PHE A 434 -17.52 2.17 -24.97
N THR A 435 -18.31 2.53 -23.97
CA THR A 435 -18.42 3.92 -23.47
C THR A 435 -17.14 4.35 -22.75
N ASP A 436 -16.54 3.45 -21.96
CA ASP A 436 -15.27 3.72 -21.27
C ASP A 436 -14.14 4.04 -22.26
N SER A 437 -14.12 3.41 -23.45
CA SER A 437 -13.14 3.70 -24.51
C SER A 437 -13.55 4.89 -25.40
N GLN A 438 -14.70 4.83 -26.07
CA GLN A 438 -15.10 5.78 -27.13
C GLN A 438 -16.18 6.80 -26.73
N GLY A 439 -16.79 6.65 -25.55
CA GLY A 439 -17.88 7.53 -25.09
C GLY A 439 -17.41 8.88 -24.55
N CYS A 440 -18.23 9.91 -24.78
CA CYS A 440 -18.02 11.27 -24.28
C CYS A 440 -19.32 11.85 -23.70
N PHE A 441 -19.21 12.49 -22.54
CA PHE A 441 -20.30 13.21 -21.89
C PHE A 441 -20.08 14.71 -22.10
N THR A 442 -21.02 15.40 -22.75
CA THR A 442 -20.85 16.82 -23.08
C THR A 442 -21.94 17.69 -22.49
N VAL A 443 -21.53 18.86 -21.99
CA VAL A 443 -22.43 19.93 -21.57
C VAL A 443 -22.04 21.20 -22.32
N SER A 444 -22.99 21.83 -23.00
CA SER A 444 -22.81 23.15 -23.61
C SER A 444 -23.80 24.16 -23.04
N THR A 445 -23.38 25.41 -23.00
CA THR A 445 -24.20 26.55 -22.58
C THR A 445 -24.11 27.58 -23.69
N ILE A 446 -25.22 27.89 -24.34
CA ILE A 446 -25.31 28.81 -25.48
C ILE A 446 -26.16 30.00 -25.05
N LYS A 447 -25.64 31.22 -25.23
CA LYS A 447 -26.41 32.45 -25.01
C LYS A 447 -27.22 32.74 -26.28
N LYS A 448 -28.54 32.87 -26.18
CA LYS A 448 -29.40 33.32 -27.28
C LYS A 448 -29.57 34.84 -27.19
N ASN A 449 -29.05 35.54 -28.20
CA ASN A 449 -29.06 37.01 -28.23
C ASN A 449 -30.48 37.61 -28.26
N LYS A 450 -31.47 36.92 -28.85
CA LYS A 450 -32.84 37.43 -28.98
C LYS A 450 -33.64 37.59 -27.68
N TYR A 451 -33.28 36.89 -26.58
CA TYR A 451 -34.08 36.89 -25.34
C TYR A 451 -33.23 36.96 -24.05
N ASN A 452 -31.95 37.29 -24.18
CA ASN A 452 -30.95 37.21 -23.09
C ASN A 452 -30.98 35.87 -22.30
N SER A 453 -31.50 34.81 -22.93
CA SER A 453 -31.72 33.51 -22.32
C SER A 453 -30.56 32.57 -22.64
N ARG A 454 -30.20 31.73 -21.68
CA ARG A 454 -29.10 30.77 -21.81
C ARG A 454 -29.66 29.37 -21.97
N GLN A 455 -29.38 28.72 -23.09
CA GLN A 455 -29.76 27.33 -23.35
C GLN A 455 -28.65 26.40 -22.89
N VAL A 456 -28.96 25.49 -21.97
CA VAL A 456 -28.07 24.41 -21.55
C VAL A 456 -28.39 23.17 -22.37
N THR A 457 -27.41 22.57 -23.05
CA THR A 457 -27.56 21.28 -23.71
C THR A 457 -26.70 20.23 -23.02
N VAL A 458 -27.30 19.08 -22.76
CA VAL A 458 -26.67 17.92 -22.14
C VAL A 458 -26.77 16.78 -23.15
N ARG A 459 -25.64 16.25 -23.59
CA ARG A 459 -25.60 15.21 -24.63
C ARG A 459 -24.63 14.10 -24.25
N TYR A 460 -25.01 12.89 -24.64
CA TYR A 460 -24.14 11.72 -24.67
C TYR A 460 -23.69 11.48 -26.11
N ILE A 461 -22.40 11.29 -26.34
CA ILE A 461 -21.81 11.13 -27.67
C ILE A 461 -20.95 9.87 -27.71
N LEU A 462 -21.13 9.04 -28.73
CA LEU A 462 -20.19 7.97 -29.10
C LEU A 462 -19.57 8.29 -30.45
N SER A 463 -18.25 8.33 -30.49
CA SER A 463 -17.48 8.61 -31.70
C SER A 463 -16.78 7.35 -32.21
N GLN A 464 -16.94 7.00 -33.48
CA GLN A 464 -16.21 5.88 -34.08
C GLN A 464 -15.89 6.14 -35.56
N LYS A 465 -14.71 5.69 -36.00
CA LYS A 465 -14.29 5.76 -37.42
C LYS A 465 -14.83 4.55 -38.20
N GLY A 466 -15.45 4.78 -39.35
CA GLY A 466 -15.82 3.73 -40.32
C GLY A 466 -16.94 2.75 -39.93
N GLU A 467 -17.58 2.90 -38.77
CA GLU A 467 -18.54 1.92 -38.22
C GLU A 467 -19.99 2.47 -38.18
N LEU A 468 -20.57 2.74 -39.36
CA LEU A 468 -21.93 3.30 -39.46
C LEU A 468 -23.01 2.33 -38.95
N ASP A 469 -22.95 1.06 -39.35
CA ASP A 469 -23.99 0.07 -39.02
C ASP A 469 -24.09 -0.19 -37.52
N LEU A 470 -22.95 -0.27 -36.83
CA LEU A 470 -22.89 -0.47 -35.39
C LEU A 470 -23.48 0.75 -34.65
N LEU A 471 -23.10 1.96 -35.06
CA LEU A 471 -23.66 3.18 -34.46
C LEU A 471 -25.15 3.34 -34.73
N ASN A 472 -25.65 2.91 -35.90
CA ASN A 472 -27.09 2.90 -36.20
C ASN A 472 -27.84 1.91 -35.31
N LYS A 473 -27.30 0.70 -35.10
CA LYS A 473 -27.87 -0.28 -34.14
C LYS A 473 -27.93 0.30 -32.71
N ILE A 474 -26.84 0.93 -32.25
CA ILE A 474 -26.81 1.58 -30.91
C ILE A 474 -27.77 2.77 -30.86
N ALA A 475 -27.87 3.56 -31.93
CA ALA A 475 -28.77 4.71 -32.00
C ALA A 475 -30.24 4.28 -31.90
N LEU A 476 -30.62 3.15 -32.50
CA LEU A 476 -31.96 2.57 -32.36
C LEU A 476 -32.27 2.21 -30.90
N LEU A 477 -31.32 1.58 -30.17
CA LEU A 477 -31.51 1.21 -28.76
C LEU A 477 -31.59 2.42 -27.81
N LEU A 478 -30.79 3.45 -28.07
CA LEU A 478 -30.70 4.65 -27.22
C LEU A 478 -31.57 5.82 -27.72
N ASN A 479 -32.34 5.61 -28.78
CA ASN A 479 -33.10 6.63 -29.51
C ASN A 479 -32.25 7.84 -29.98
N GLY A 480 -30.96 7.62 -30.26
CA GLY A 480 -30.00 8.63 -30.72
C GLY A 480 -30.12 8.98 -32.20
N LYS A 481 -29.26 9.90 -32.66
CA LYS A 481 -29.05 10.22 -34.08
C LYS A 481 -27.59 10.09 -34.44
N VAL A 482 -27.28 9.55 -35.62
CA VAL A 482 -25.90 9.42 -36.12
C VAL A 482 -25.62 10.54 -37.11
N HIS A 483 -24.47 11.19 -36.95
CA HIS A 483 -24.01 12.27 -37.81
C HIS A 483 -22.59 11.97 -38.30
N TYR A 484 -22.34 12.18 -39.60
CA TYR A 484 -21.01 12.10 -40.17
C TYR A 484 -20.22 13.38 -39.89
N ILE A 485 -18.96 13.23 -39.46
CA ILE A 485 -18.05 14.34 -39.19
C ILE A 485 -16.87 14.25 -40.17
N LYS A 486 -16.82 15.26 -41.06
CA LYS A 486 -15.78 15.39 -42.09
C LYS A 486 -14.36 15.50 -41.49
N TYR A 487 -14.20 16.21 -40.37
CA TYR A 487 -12.88 16.54 -39.79
C TYR A 487 -11.97 15.33 -39.52
N TYR A 488 -12.50 14.22 -38.99
CA TYR A 488 -11.72 13.02 -38.68
C TYR A 488 -12.20 11.77 -39.44
N ASN A 489 -13.03 11.98 -40.46
CA ASN A 489 -13.67 10.94 -41.27
C ASN A 489 -14.30 9.84 -40.40
N GLY A 490 -15.26 10.22 -39.56
CA GLY A 490 -15.95 9.29 -38.67
C GLY A 490 -17.36 9.73 -38.34
N TYR A 491 -18.05 8.92 -37.54
CA TYR A 491 -19.45 9.08 -37.22
C TYR A 491 -19.61 9.32 -35.71
N ASN A 492 -20.53 10.23 -35.37
CA ASN A 492 -20.93 10.51 -34.00
C ASN A 492 -22.40 10.13 -33.80
N MET A 493 -22.65 9.21 -32.89
CA MET A 493 -23.99 8.98 -32.36
C MET A 493 -24.22 9.94 -31.19
N VAL A 494 -25.28 10.74 -31.27
CA VAL A 494 -25.63 11.76 -30.29
C VAL A 494 -27.01 11.45 -29.70
N VAL A 495 -27.07 11.38 -28.36
CA VAL A 495 -28.32 11.32 -27.60
C VAL A 495 -28.55 12.66 -26.93
N ASN A 496 -29.67 13.30 -27.26
CA ASN A 496 -30.09 14.58 -26.71
C ASN A 496 -30.84 14.41 -25.39
N LEU A 497 -30.95 15.50 -24.62
CA LEU A 497 -31.53 15.55 -23.28
C LEU A 497 -32.85 14.78 -23.10
N THR A 498 -33.78 14.89 -24.05
CA THR A 498 -35.11 14.26 -23.96
C THR A 498 -35.06 12.73 -23.99
N LYS A 499 -33.97 12.14 -24.51
CA LYS A 499 -33.84 10.71 -24.77
C LYS A 499 -32.77 10.02 -23.93
N LEU A 500 -32.22 10.73 -22.91
CA LEU A 500 -31.14 10.20 -22.07
C LEU A 500 -31.57 9.12 -21.06
N ASN A 501 -32.87 8.89 -20.86
CA ASN A 501 -33.36 7.94 -19.84
C ASN A 501 -32.83 6.52 -20.06
N ASN A 502 -32.77 6.04 -21.30
CA ASN A 502 -32.30 4.68 -21.62
C ASN A 502 -30.84 4.48 -21.21
N ILE A 503 -29.96 5.44 -21.55
CA ILE A 503 -28.54 5.35 -21.20
C ILE A 503 -28.30 5.54 -19.70
N LEU A 504 -29.10 6.38 -19.03
CA LEU A 504 -29.02 6.58 -17.58
C LEU A 504 -29.40 5.31 -16.81
N ASN A 505 -30.47 4.63 -17.21
CA ASN A 505 -30.89 3.36 -16.61
C ASN A 505 -29.83 2.27 -16.83
N TYR A 506 -29.27 2.21 -18.04
CA TYR A 506 -28.20 1.28 -18.39
C TYR A 506 -26.94 1.49 -17.54
N LEU A 507 -26.42 2.72 -17.46
CA LEU A 507 -25.20 3.03 -16.70
C LEU A 507 -25.38 2.97 -15.18
N LYS A 508 -26.64 2.97 -14.70
CA LYS A 508 -26.95 2.70 -13.29
C LYS A 508 -26.76 1.21 -12.96
N LEU A 509 -27.11 0.32 -13.89
CA LEU A 509 -26.93 -1.13 -13.76
C LEU A 509 -25.47 -1.54 -14.03
N HIS A 510 -24.87 -1.02 -15.10
CA HIS A 510 -23.50 -1.33 -15.51
C HIS A 510 -22.59 -0.11 -15.32
N LYS A 511 -21.77 -0.16 -14.27
CA LYS A 511 -20.91 0.98 -13.90
C LYS A 511 -19.69 1.11 -14.80
N LEU A 512 -19.34 2.35 -15.15
CA LEU A 512 -18.08 2.70 -15.80
C LEU A 512 -16.90 2.50 -14.85
N LYS A 513 -15.75 2.09 -15.39
CA LYS A 513 -14.55 1.75 -14.61
C LYS A 513 -13.38 2.71 -14.82
N THR A 514 -13.41 3.56 -15.85
CA THR A 514 -12.36 4.57 -16.11
C THR A 514 -12.63 5.90 -15.39
N LYS A 515 -11.76 6.92 -15.57
CA LYS A 515 -12.05 8.30 -15.13
C LYS A 515 -13.38 8.85 -15.65
N LYS A 516 -13.92 8.29 -16.74
CA LYS A 516 -15.22 8.70 -17.30
C LYS A 516 -16.37 8.50 -16.30
N LEU A 517 -16.22 7.66 -15.28
CA LEU A 517 -17.16 7.58 -14.16
C LEU A 517 -17.30 8.92 -13.42
N ILE A 518 -16.20 9.66 -13.24
CA ILE A 518 -16.20 10.98 -12.60
C ILE A 518 -16.90 12.00 -13.50
N SER A 519 -16.60 11.98 -14.79
CA SER A 519 -17.28 12.83 -15.78
C SER A 519 -18.77 12.52 -15.86
N TYR A 520 -19.16 11.24 -15.85
CA TYR A 520 -20.54 10.79 -15.80
C TYR A 520 -21.27 11.29 -14.54
N ASN A 521 -20.67 11.15 -13.35
CA ASN A 521 -21.28 11.61 -12.11
C ASN A 521 -21.50 13.14 -12.10
N ASN A 522 -20.54 13.91 -12.61
CA ASN A 522 -20.70 15.35 -12.75
C ASN A 522 -21.75 15.71 -13.80
N TRP A 523 -21.79 14.98 -14.92
CA TRP A 523 -22.77 15.14 -15.98
C TRP A 523 -24.20 14.79 -15.51
N LEU A 524 -24.35 13.75 -14.69
CA LEU A 524 -25.62 13.36 -14.06
C LEU A 524 -26.15 14.44 -13.11
N LYS A 525 -25.26 15.10 -12.34
CA LYS A 525 -25.64 16.28 -11.54
C LYS A 525 -26.19 17.40 -12.42
N VAL A 526 -25.52 17.70 -13.55
CA VAL A 526 -26.02 18.72 -14.50
C VAL A 526 -27.36 18.31 -15.09
N TYR A 527 -27.53 17.04 -15.47
CA TYR A 527 -28.81 16.52 -15.98
C TYR A 527 -29.96 16.75 -14.98
N ILE A 528 -29.74 16.45 -13.68
CA ILE A 528 -30.74 16.68 -12.63
C ILE A 528 -31.06 18.18 -12.47
N LEU A 529 -30.04 19.04 -12.46
CA LEU A 529 -30.23 20.50 -12.37
C LEU A 529 -31.06 21.03 -13.56
N VAL A 530 -30.83 20.50 -14.76
CA VAL A 530 -31.59 20.90 -15.95
C VAL A 530 -33.02 20.37 -15.89
N LYS A 531 -33.21 19.11 -15.46
CA LYS A 531 -34.53 18.49 -15.29
C LYS A 531 -35.40 19.25 -14.27
N ASN A 532 -34.80 19.71 -13.18
CA ASN A 532 -35.46 20.49 -12.14
C ASN A 532 -35.63 21.99 -12.48
N LYS A 533 -35.37 22.40 -13.73
CA LYS A 533 -35.45 23.80 -14.21
C LYS A 533 -34.54 24.79 -13.46
N GLN A 534 -33.58 24.33 -12.66
CA GLN A 534 -32.67 25.19 -11.89
C GLN A 534 -31.67 25.94 -12.76
N HIS A 535 -31.51 25.54 -14.02
CA HIS A 535 -30.72 26.25 -15.03
C HIS A 535 -31.30 27.64 -15.40
N LEU A 536 -32.54 27.94 -15.03
CA LEU A 536 -33.16 29.26 -15.20
C LEU A 536 -32.71 30.27 -14.12
N ILE A 537 -32.21 29.78 -12.98
CA ILE A 537 -31.77 30.60 -11.85
C ILE A 537 -30.26 30.88 -12.00
N ALA A 538 -29.83 32.10 -11.69
CA ALA A 538 -28.42 32.52 -11.80
C ALA A 538 -27.47 31.61 -11.01
N SER A 539 -27.81 31.28 -9.76
CA SER A 539 -27.02 30.40 -8.89
C SER A 539 -26.92 28.96 -9.42
N GLY A 540 -27.99 28.45 -10.04
CA GLY A 540 -27.98 27.13 -10.68
C GLY A 540 -27.11 27.10 -11.94
N LEU A 541 -27.11 28.19 -12.70
CA LEU A 541 -26.31 28.34 -13.92
C LEU A 541 -24.80 28.43 -13.61
N GLU A 542 -24.41 29.12 -12.54
CA GLU A 542 -23.03 29.13 -12.04
C GLU A 542 -22.55 27.73 -11.67
N LYS A 543 -23.36 26.96 -10.93
CA LYS A 543 -23.06 25.56 -10.60
C LYS A 543 -22.86 24.71 -11.86
N ILE A 544 -23.71 24.89 -12.87
CA ILE A 544 -23.57 24.20 -14.17
C ILE A 544 -22.26 24.60 -14.87
N ASN A 545 -21.88 25.87 -14.87
CA ASN A 545 -20.64 26.33 -15.48
C ASN A 545 -19.39 25.75 -14.79
N VAL A 546 -19.41 25.64 -13.46
CA VAL A 546 -18.32 25.02 -12.69
C VAL A 546 -18.21 23.53 -13.04
N LEU A 547 -19.34 22.80 -13.10
CA LEU A 547 -19.36 21.39 -13.48
C LEU A 547 -18.95 21.17 -14.94
N LYS A 548 -19.42 22.02 -15.87
CA LYS A 548 -19.04 22.00 -17.29
C LYS A 548 -17.52 22.08 -17.47
N LYS A 549 -16.84 22.97 -16.74
CA LYS A 549 -15.37 23.08 -16.75
C LYS A 549 -14.65 21.82 -16.26
N LYS A 550 -15.30 20.95 -15.50
CA LYS A 550 -14.74 19.67 -15.04
C LYS A 550 -15.05 18.50 -15.99
N ILE A 551 -16.16 18.57 -16.73
CA ILE A 551 -16.63 17.51 -17.64
C ILE A 551 -15.92 17.59 -19.00
N ASN A 552 -15.78 18.80 -19.57
CA ASN A 552 -15.22 19.00 -20.91
C ASN A 552 -13.69 19.23 -20.89
N LYS A 553 -13.01 18.82 -19.82
CA LYS A 553 -11.53 18.80 -19.72
C LYS A 553 -11.04 17.44 -20.19
#